data_AF-A0A7X7KM46-F1
#
_entry.id   AF-A0A7X7KM46-F1
#
_cell.length_a   1.000
_cell.length_b   1.000
_cell.length_c   1.000
_cell.angle_alpha   90.00
_cell.angle_beta   90.00
_cell.angle_gamma   90.00
#
_symmetry.space_group_name_H-M   'P 1'
#
loop_
_entity.id
_entity.type
_entity.pdbx_description
1 polymer ?
#
loop_
_entity_poly.entity_id
_entity_poly.type
_entity_poly.pdbx_seq_one_letter_code
_entity_poly.pdbx_strand_id
1 'polypeptide(L)' 'FGDDLERIARANQENLKVHGDWVVLPPVVIDVATGRFGTDAAGGLYIAMGRTWHPIETVVYSPDGSREVLFRDPQA' A
#
# COMPACT_ATOMS: atom_id res chain seq x y z
N PHE A 1 -14.87 25.68 -24.41
CA PHE A 1 -15.64 25.38 -23.21
C PHE A 1 -14.77 24.49 -22.34
N GLY A 2 -14.08 25.05 -21.34
CA GLY A 2 -13.46 24.23 -20.31
C GLY A 2 -14.59 23.83 -19.38
N ASP A 3 -14.97 22.57 -19.42
CA ASP A 3 -15.98 22.02 -18.53
C ASP A 3 -15.42 22.07 -17.10
N ASP A 4 -16.19 22.58 -16.14
CA ASP A 4 -15.79 22.61 -14.73
C ASP A 4 -15.42 21.21 -14.21
N LEU A 5 -16.01 20.16 -14.79
CA LEU A 5 -15.61 18.77 -14.56
C LEU A 5 -14.17 18.48 -15.01
N GLU A 6 -13.73 18.99 -16.15
CA GLU A 6 -12.36 18.77 -16.63
C GLU A 6 -11.33 19.45 -15.70
N ARG A 7 -11.65 20.66 -15.23
CA ARG A 7 -10.80 21.39 -14.28
C ARG A 7 -10.70 20.64 -12.96
N ILE A 8 -11.81 20.13 -12.43
CA ILE A 8 -11.84 19.35 -11.18
C ILE A 8 -11.09 18.03 -11.37
N ALA A 9 -11.31 17.32 -12.48
CA ALA A 9 -10.61 16.07 -12.77
C ALA A 9 -9.09 16.25 -12.83
N ARG A 10 -8.62 17.32 -13.49
CA ARG A 10 -7.20 17.66 -13.59
C ARG A 10 -6.59 17.97 -12.21
N ALA A 11 -7.29 18.74 -11.38
CA ALA A 11 -6.86 19.04 -10.02
C ALA A 11 -6.78 17.79 -9.14
N ASN A 12 -7.77 16.90 -9.25
CA ASN A 12 -7.77 15.62 -8.52
C ASN A 12 -6.65 14.69 -8.99
N GLN A 13 -6.37 14.63 -10.30
CA GLN A 13 -5.25 13.86 -10.84
C GLN A 13 -3.91 14.38 -10.34
N GLU A 14 -3.71 15.69 -10.25
CA GLU A 14 -2.46 16.25 -9.73
C GLU A 14 -2.32 15.99 -8.23
N ASN A 15 -3.41 16.10 -7.48
CA ASN A 15 -3.42 15.73 -6.06
C ASN A 15 -3.09 14.26 -5.85
N LEU A 16 -3.56 13.34 -6.70
CA LEU A 16 -3.23 11.92 -6.64
C LEU A 16 -1.75 11.64 -6.94
N LYS A 17 -1.12 12.38 -7.85
CA LYS A 17 0.33 12.24 -8.10
C LYS A 17 1.13 12.70 -6.88
N VAL A 18 0.81 13.88 -6.35
CA VAL A 18 1.59 14.51 -5.27
C VAL A 18 1.36 13.81 -3.93
N HIS A 19 0.10 13.45 -3.61
CA HIS A 19 -0.28 12.90 -2.30
C HIS A 19 -0.59 11.40 -2.30
N GLY A 20 -0.75 10.77 -3.47
CA GLY A 20 -0.99 9.33 -3.60
C GLY A 20 0.32 8.59 -3.90
N ASP A 21 0.86 8.82 -5.11
CA ASP A 21 2.05 8.10 -5.58
C ASP A 21 3.29 8.38 -4.73
N TRP A 22 3.59 9.63 -4.40
CA TRP A 22 4.84 9.96 -3.69
C TRP A 22 4.80 9.65 -2.19
N VAL A 23 3.62 9.42 -1.64
CA VAL A 23 3.42 9.20 -0.22
C VAL A 23 3.40 7.70 0.10
N VAL A 24 2.71 6.91 -0.72
CA VAL A 24 2.55 5.47 -0.49
C VAL A 24 3.59 4.64 -1.24
N LEU A 25 4.00 5.06 -2.44
CA LEU A 25 4.88 4.24 -3.28
C LEU A 25 6.29 4.07 -2.69
N PRO A 26 6.96 5.11 -2.13
CA PRO A 26 8.29 4.93 -1.57
C PRO A 26 8.35 3.90 -0.42
N PRO A 27 7.52 3.96 0.64
CA PRO A 27 7.58 2.98 1.71
C PRO A 27 7.19 1.56 1.26
N VAL A 28 6.20 1.43 0.36
CA VAL A 28 5.82 0.13 -0.23
C VAL A 28 7.00 -0.48 -0.98
N VAL A 29 7.65 0.29 -1.87
CA VAL A 29 8.79 -0.18 -2.66
C VAL A 29 9.94 -0.60 -1.76
N ILE A 30 10.22 0.14 -0.69
CA ILE A 30 11.26 -0.23 0.29
C ILE A 30 10.93 -1.57 0.96
N ASP A 31 9.70 -1.75 1.44
CA ASP A 31 9.32 -3.00 2.11
C ASP A 31 9.39 -4.21 1.15
N VAL A 32 8.97 -4.04 -0.11
CA VAL A 32 9.10 -5.08 -1.14
C VAL A 32 10.56 -5.37 -1.46
N ALA A 33 11.37 -4.34 -1.71
CA ALA A 33 12.78 -4.48 -2.07
C ALA A 33 13.63 -5.08 -0.94
N THR A 34 13.24 -4.86 0.32
CA THR A 34 13.91 -5.43 1.49
C THR A 34 13.46 -6.86 1.80
N GLY A 35 12.57 -7.44 0.98
CA GLY A 35 12.10 -8.81 1.16
C GLY A 35 11.22 -8.98 2.40
N ARG A 36 10.52 -7.92 2.83
CA ARG A 36 9.58 -8.00 3.96
C ARG A 36 8.29 -8.71 3.61
N PHE A 37 7.99 -8.87 2.33
CA PHE A 37 6.81 -9.60 1.86
C PHE A 37 7.19 -10.89 1.16
N GLY A 38 6.31 -11.88 1.29
CA GLY A 38 6.44 -13.17 0.62
C GLY A 38 5.08 -13.79 0.38
N THR A 39 5.01 -14.73 -0.58
CA THR A 39 3.82 -15.51 -0.85
C THR A 39 4.12 -17.01 -0.71
N ASP A 40 3.16 -17.78 -0.20
CA ASP A 40 3.24 -19.23 -0.24
C ASP A 40 2.83 -19.79 -1.62
N ALA A 41 2.86 -21.12 -1.78
CA ALA A 41 2.49 -21.80 -3.02
C ALA A 41 0.99 -21.69 -3.37
N ALA A 42 0.13 -21.36 -2.41
CA ALA A 42 -1.29 -21.13 -2.59
C ALA A 42 -1.61 -19.64 -2.88
N GLY A 43 -0.59 -18.77 -2.90
CA GLY A 43 -0.75 -17.33 -3.11
C GLY A 43 -1.07 -16.54 -1.84
N GLY A 44 -0.98 -17.15 -0.66
CA GLY A 44 -1.18 -16.46 0.62
C GLY A 44 -0.06 -15.46 0.89
N LEU A 45 -0.43 -14.20 1.21
CA LEU A 45 0.51 -13.12 1.54
C LEU A 45 1.01 -13.22 3.00
N TYR A 46 2.31 -12.98 3.19
CA TYR A 46 2.99 -12.94 4.48
C TYR A 46 3.87 -11.70 4.59
N ILE A 47 4.03 -11.21 5.82
CA ILE A 47 5.00 -10.17 6.19
C ILE A 47 6.05 -10.71 7.17
N ALA A 48 7.31 -10.37 6.95
CA ALA A 48 8.40 -10.64 7.87
C ALA A 48 8.44 -9.58 8.98
N MET A 49 8.28 -10.01 10.23
CA MET A 49 8.46 -9.18 11.41
C MET A 49 9.61 -9.75 12.24
N GLY A 50 10.80 -9.19 12.07
CA GLY A 50 12.03 -9.75 12.64
C GLY A 50 12.44 -11.04 11.92
N ARG A 51 12.41 -12.18 12.62
CA ARG A 51 12.77 -13.50 12.06
C ARG A 51 11.55 -14.39 11.78
N THR A 52 10.34 -13.89 12.02
CA THR A 52 9.09 -14.64 11.87
C THR A 52 8.25 -14.07 10.74
N TRP A 53 7.54 -14.97 10.07
CA TRP A 53 6.59 -14.62 9.01
C TRP A 53 5.17 -14.72 9.54
N HIS A 54 4.35 -13.71 9.25
CA HIS A 54 2.97 -13.61 9.71
C HIS A 54 2.03 -13.53 8.52
N PRO A 55 0.94 -14.32 8.49
CA PRO A 55 -0.04 -14.26 7.43
C PRO A 55 -0.82 -12.94 7.51
N ILE A 56 -0.95 -12.26 6.37
CA ILE A 56 -1.66 -10.99 6.29
C ILE A 56 -2.62 -11.00 5.10
N GLU A 57 -3.60 -10.12 5.16
CA GLU A 57 -4.42 -9.73 4.02
C GLU A 57 -3.74 -8.61 3.24
N THR A 58 -3.30 -7.56 3.93
CA THR A 58 -2.64 -6.40 3.31
C THR A 58 -1.93 -5.53 4.34
N VAL A 59 -1.22 -4.51 3.85
CA VAL A 59 -0.66 -3.41 4.67
C VAL A 59 -1.20 -2.09 4.13
N VAL A 60 -1.76 -1.28 5.01
CA VAL A 60 -2.27 0.05 4.71
C VAL A 60 -1.21 1.06 5.09
N TYR A 61 -0.80 1.90 4.15
CA TYR A 61 0.20 2.95 4.36
C TYR A 61 -0.50 4.31 4.42
N SER A 62 -0.12 5.11 5.41
CA SER A 62 -0.74 6.41 5.70
C SER A 62 0.16 7.57 5.29
N PRO A 63 -0.40 8.77 5.01
CA PRO A 63 0.40 9.92 4.62
C PRO A 63 1.38 10.47 5.65
N ASP A 64 1.15 10.19 6.92
CA ASP A 64 2.05 10.55 8.02
C ASP A 64 3.25 9.59 8.15
N GLY A 65 3.38 8.61 7.24
CA GLY A 65 4.42 7.58 7.26
C GLY A 65 4.12 6.42 8.20
N SER A 66 2.97 6.42 8.88
CA SER A 66 2.50 5.26 9.63
C SER A 66 2.01 4.16 8.69
N ARG A 67 1.96 2.93 9.20
CA ARG A 67 1.38 1.79 8.49
C ARG A 67 0.62 0.90 9.46
N GLU A 68 -0.45 0.30 8.94
CA GLU A 68 -1.28 -0.67 9.63
C GLU A 68 -1.18 -2.01 8.90
N VAL A 69 -0.98 -3.09 9.64
CA VAL A 69 -0.93 -4.45 9.08
C VAL A 69 -2.25 -5.14 9.38
N LEU A 70 -2.97 -5.51 8.32
CA LEU A 70 -4.21 -6.27 8.44
C LEU A 70 -3.87 -7.76 8.37
N PHE A 71 -3.91 -8.42 9.53
CA PHE A 71 -3.65 -9.85 9.62
C PHE A 71 -4.81 -10.65 9.06
N ARG A 72 -4.49 -11.79 8.44
CA ARG A 72 -5.51 -12.69 7.92
C ARG A 72 -6.29 -13.30 9.07
N ASP A 73 -7.62 -13.24 8.98
CA ASP A 73 -8.47 -13.92 9.94
C ASP A 73 -8.28 -15.44 9.82
N PRO A 74 -7.94 -16.15 10.90
CA PRO A 74 -7.85 -17.61 10.88
C PRO A 74 -9.21 -18.31 10.62
N GLN A 75 -10.33 -17.60 10.58
CA GLN A 75 -11.67 -18.17 10.35
C GLN A 75 -12.26 -17.96 8.93
N ALA A 76 -11.52 -17.35 8.00
CA ALA A 76 -11.96 -17.10 6.62
C ALA A 76 -11.76 -18.28 5.66
#